data_AF-A0A1Q3L102-F1
#
_entry.id   AF-A0A1Q3L102-F1
#
_cell.length_a   1.000
_cell.length_b   1.000
_cell.length_c   1.000
_cell.angle_alpha   90.00
_cell.angle_beta   90.00
_cell.angle_gamma   90.00
#
_symmetry.space_group_name_H-M   'P 1'
#
loop_
_entity.id
_entity.type
_entity.pdbx_description
1 polymer ?
#
loop_
_entity_poly.entity_id
_entity_poly.type
_entity_poly.pdbx_seq_one_letter_code
_entity_poly.pdbx_strand_id
1 'polypeptide(L)'
;MHDPSVPDQTSPDFTTPEGLRQVLIDLNTHNAWATSSVAAEFMVYATAKYTPVARAWHRDPADAAYEAFIAMRQSTTVKADDPWAVVTRAVALGIAAEAHADRDMTSQDEARRPSKRPNEEPVRAGHYEEFFYDVHPHATELVGGAGRDDDGSADPVIRTVCVFLVVAG
;
A
#
# COMPACT_ATOMS: atom_id res chain seq x y z
N MET A 1 13.35 41.16 -44.59
CA MET A 1 12.19 40.27 -44.70
C MET A 1 12.12 39.52 -43.38
N HIS A 2 11.28 40.02 -42.47
CA HIS A 2 11.14 39.50 -41.11
C HIS A 2 10.03 38.45 -41.18
N ASP A 3 10.33 37.21 -40.80
CA ASP A 3 9.37 36.10 -40.80
C ASP A 3 8.54 36.15 -39.50
N PRO A 4 7.24 36.45 -39.54
CA PRO A 4 6.41 36.60 -38.35
C PRO A 4 5.48 35.40 -38.22
N SER A 5 5.96 34.28 -37.66
CA SER A 5 5.19 33.27 -36.91
C SER A 5 5.97 31.96 -36.79
N VAL A 6 6.99 31.95 -35.96
CA VAL A 6 7.22 30.74 -35.16
C VAL A 6 6.33 30.96 -33.93
N PRO A 7 5.24 30.19 -33.72
CA PRO A 7 4.56 30.25 -32.44
C PRO A 7 5.63 29.92 -31.40
N ASP A 8 5.85 30.85 -30.47
CA ASP A 8 6.69 30.63 -29.31
C ASP A 8 6.19 29.33 -28.68
N GLN A 9 6.94 28.24 -28.84
CA GLN A 9 6.65 26.98 -28.17
C GLN A 9 7.06 27.19 -26.72
N THR A 10 6.29 28.01 -26.01
CA THR A 10 6.44 28.24 -24.59
C THR A 10 6.15 26.89 -23.95
N SER A 11 7.20 26.17 -23.55
CA SER A 11 7.09 24.87 -22.90
C SER A 11 6.02 24.95 -21.81
N PRO A 12 4.99 24.08 -21.83
CA PRO A 12 3.87 24.19 -20.91
C PRO A 12 4.34 24.13 -19.46
N ASP A 13 3.89 25.11 -18.67
CA ASP A 13 4.19 25.20 -17.25
C ASP A 13 3.39 24.15 -16.46
N PHE A 14 4.01 23.00 -16.18
CA PHE A 14 3.42 21.90 -15.44
C PHE A 14 3.08 22.23 -13.97
N THR A 15 3.44 23.42 -13.47
CA THR A 15 2.99 23.87 -12.14
C THR A 15 1.53 24.32 -12.14
N THR A 16 0.97 24.65 -13.31
CA THR A 16 -0.44 24.99 -13.49
C THR A 16 -1.28 23.76 -13.87
N PRO A 17 -2.58 23.71 -13.55
CA PRO A 17 -3.46 22.60 -13.95
C PRO A 17 -3.54 22.41 -15.47
N GLU A 18 -3.66 23.49 -16.23
CA GLU A 18 -3.76 23.47 -17.69
C GLU A 18 -2.43 23.07 -18.34
N GLY A 19 -1.31 23.61 -17.86
CA GLY A 19 0.01 23.25 -18.35
C GLY A 19 0.35 21.79 -18.03
N LEU A 20 0.01 21.32 -16.83
CA LEU A 20 0.12 19.89 -16.49
C LEU A 20 -0.69 19.04 -17.46
N ARG A 21 -1.95 19.43 -17.75
CA ARG A 21 -2.80 18.68 -18.68
C ARG A 21 -2.15 18.53 -20.05
N GLN A 22 -1.57 19.60 -20.59
CA GLN A 22 -0.88 19.56 -21.88
C GLN A 22 0.33 18.62 -21.85
N VAL A 23 1.17 18.72 -20.80
CA VAL A 23 2.31 17.80 -20.62
C VAL A 23 1.85 16.34 -20.54
N LEU A 24 0.79 16.06 -19.78
CA LEU A 24 0.27 14.69 -19.66
C LEU A 24 -0.30 14.17 -20.98
N ILE A 25 -0.99 15.01 -21.77
CA ILE A 25 -1.49 14.63 -23.09
C ILE A 25 -0.33 14.26 -24.00
N ASP A 26 0.69 15.12 -24.08
CA ASP A 26 1.86 14.90 -24.93
C ASP A 26 2.61 13.62 -24.55
N LEU A 27 2.97 13.50 -23.27
CA LEU A 27 3.72 12.34 -22.76
C LEU A 27 2.96 11.03 -22.91
N ASN A 28 1.65 11.01 -22.65
CA ASN A 28 0.84 9.79 -22.74
C ASN A 28 0.53 9.41 -24.20
N THR A 29 0.33 10.39 -25.08
CA THR A 29 0.04 10.13 -26.51
C THR A 29 1.27 9.56 -27.21
N HIS A 30 2.45 10.12 -26.92
CA HIS A 30 3.71 9.71 -27.55
C HIS A 30 4.48 8.64 -26.75
N ASN A 31 3.96 8.22 -25.60
CA ASN A 31 4.63 7.32 -24.66
C ASN A 31 6.08 7.76 -24.35
N ALA A 32 6.29 9.07 -24.23
CA ALA A 32 7.61 9.70 -24.19
C ALA A 32 8.21 9.83 -22.78
N TRP A 33 7.60 9.21 -21.77
CA TRP A 33 8.00 9.31 -20.36
C TRP A 33 9.47 8.95 -20.08
N ALA A 34 10.03 7.99 -20.83
CA ALA A 34 11.41 7.53 -20.62
C ALA A 34 12.46 8.36 -21.38
N THR A 35 12.05 9.11 -22.40
CA THR A 35 12.96 9.79 -23.34
C THR A 35 12.87 11.31 -23.26
N SER A 36 11.77 11.85 -22.74
CA SER A 36 11.53 13.29 -22.64
C SER A 36 12.28 13.89 -21.45
N SER A 37 13.07 14.94 -21.70
CA SER A 37 13.69 15.75 -20.64
C SER A 37 12.64 16.42 -19.76
N VAL A 38 11.51 16.84 -20.35
CA VAL A 38 10.37 17.42 -19.62
C VAL A 38 9.80 16.41 -18.65
N ALA A 39 9.69 15.12 -19.02
CA ALA A 39 9.25 14.08 -18.12
C ALA A 39 10.22 13.90 -16.93
N ALA A 40 11.53 13.97 -17.18
CA ALA A 40 12.53 13.88 -16.11
C ALA A 40 12.43 15.05 -15.12
N GLU A 41 12.38 16.30 -15.62
CA GLU A 41 12.21 17.50 -14.79
C GLU A 41 10.89 17.47 -14.01
N PHE A 42 9.82 17.05 -14.69
CA PHE A 42 8.51 16.89 -14.09
C PHE A 42 8.50 15.86 -12.95
N MET A 43 9.16 14.71 -13.13
CA MET A 43 9.26 13.69 -12.08
C MET A 43 10.10 14.18 -10.89
N VAL A 44 11.15 14.98 -11.11
CA VAL A 44 11.90 15.63 -10.02
C VAL A 44 10.98 16.57 -9.23
N TYR A 45 10.20 17.39 -9.93
CA TYR A 45 9.23 18.30 -9.30
C TYR A 45 8.16 17.52 -8.51
N ALA A 46 7.56 16.48 -9.09
CA ALA A 46 6.55 15.65 -8.44
C ALA A 46 7.10 14.95 -7.19
N THR A 47 8.32 14.43 -7.25
CA THR A 47 9.01 13.82 -6.11
C THR A 47 9.17 14.82 -4.98
N ALA A 48 9.66 16.03 -5.26
CA ALA A 48 9.78 17.07 -4.25
C ALA A 48 8.41 17.47 -3.67
N LYS A 49 7.40 17.60 -4.53
CA LYS A 49 6.04 17.99 -4.14
C LYS A 49 5.38 17.00 -3.18
N TYR A 50 5.57 15.69 -3.39
CA TYR A 50 4.94 14.65 -2.57
C TYR A 50 5.83 14.08 -1.47
N THR A 51 7.08 14.52 -1.36
CA THR A 51 7.97 14.18 -0.25
C THR A 51 7.33 14.40 1.13
N PRO A 52 6.62 15.52 1.41
CA PRO A 52 5.95 15.70 2.71
C PRO A 52 4.86 14.65 2.99
N VAL A 53 4.13 14.23 1.95
CA VAL A 53 3.08 13.20 2.07
C VAL A 53 3.71 11.86 2.42
N ALA A 54 4.78 11.46 1.73
CA ALA A 54 5.51 10.23 2.04
C ALA A 54 6.02 10.24 3.49
N ARG A 55 6.62 11.35 3.92
CA ARG A 55 7.15 11.52 5.29
C ARG A 55 6.07 11.43 6.37
N ALA A 56 4.86 11.94 6.11
CA ALA A 56 3.74 11.85 7.04
C ALA A 56 3.31 10.39 7.31
N TRP A 57 3.58 9.49 6.36
CA TRP A 57 3.31 8.06 6.47
C TRP A 57 4.57 7.21 6.70
N HIS A 58 5.70 7.83 7.03
CA HIS A 58 7.00 7.16 7.21
C HIS A 58 7.46 6.33 6.00
N ARG A 59 7.16 6.79 4.79
CA ARG A 59 7.51 6.13 3.51
C ARG A 59 8.62 6.85 2.76
N ASP A 60 9.23 6.13 1.80
CA ASP A 60 10.23 6.70 0.91
C ASP A 60 9.56 7.71 -0.04
N PRO A 61 10.13 8.91 -0.24
CA PRO A 61 9.65 9.84 -1.26
C PRO A 61 9.55 9.26 -2.67
N ALA A 62 10.39 8.28 -3.02
CA ALA A 62 10.35 7.58 -4.30
C ALA A 62 9.04 6.78 -4.48
N ASP A 63 8.48 6.22 -3.40
CA ASP A 63 7.20 5.51 -3.44
C ASP A 63 6.05 6.47 -3.81
N ALA A 64 6.07 7.68 -3.23
CA ALA A 64 5.07 8.70 -3.54
C ALA A 64 5.22 9.23 -4.96
N ALA A 65 6.45 9.36 -5.46
CA ALA A 65 6.71 9.72 -6.85
C ALA A 65 6.21 8.64 -7.82
N TYR A 66 6.40 7.36 -7.48
CA TYR A 66 5.88 6.25 -8.26
C TYR A 66 4.35 6.26 -8.33
N GLU A 67 3.67 6.45 -7.20
CA GLU A 67 2.20 6.58 -7.18
C GLU A 67 1.71 7.76 -8.03
N ALA A 68 2.43 8.89 -7.97
CA ALA A 68 2.12 10.05 -8.78
C ALA A 68 2.23 9.74 -10.27
N PHE A 69 3.31 9.07 -10.68
CA PHE A 69 3.53 8.62 -12.05
C PHE A 69 2.40 7.71 -12.55
N ILE A 70 2.01 6.70 -11.74
CA ILE A 70 0.89 5.82 -12.11
C ILE A 70 -0.41 6.59 -12.29
N ALA A 71 -0.72 7.53 -11.40
CA ALA A 71 -1.91 8.38 -11.52
C ALA A 71 -1.88 9.28 -12.77
N MET A 72 -0.73 9.86 -13.10
CA MET A 72 -0.54 10.74 -14.26
C MET A 72 -0.72 10.04 -15.61
N ARG A 73 -0.50 8.73 -15.66
CA ARG A 73 -0.74 7.91 -16.87
C ARG A 73 -2.20 7.57 -17.10
N GLN A 74 -3.08 7.84 -16.15
CA GLN A 74 -4.51 7.54 -16.28
C GLN A 74 -5.23 8.61 -17.10
N SER A 75 -6.11 8.18 -18.00
CA SER A 75 -6.94 9.10 -18.79
C SER A 75 -7.91 9.93 -17.93
N THR A 76 -8.27 9.45 -16.75
CA THR A 76 -9.10 10.14 -15.76
C THR A 76 -8.42 11.41 -15.25
N THR A 77 -7.12 11.35 -14.97
CA THR A 77 -6.31 12.50 -14.54
C THR A 77 -6.28 13.58 -15.61
N VAL A 78 -6.14 13.20 -16.88
CA VAL A 78 -6.15 14.12 -18.03
C VAL A 78 -7.52 14.74 -18.28
N LYS A 79 -8.61 14.13 -17.82
CA LYS A 79 -9.99 14.63 -18.00
C LYS A 79 -10.53 15.43 -16.81
N ALA A 80 -9.89 15.34 -15.65
CA ALA A 80 -10.34 15.99 -14.43
C ALA A 80 -10.21 17.51 -14.52
N ASP A 81 -11.11 18.27 -13.90
CA ASP A 81 -11.04 19.74 -13.88
C ASP A 81 -9.70 20.23 -13.32
N ASP A 82 -9.23 19.60 -12.23
CA ASP A 82 -7.91 19.79 -11.66
C ASP A 82 -7.10 18.46 -11.65
N PRO A 83 -6.17 18.27 -12.62
CA PRO A 83 -5.33 17.08 -12.66
C PRO A 83 -4.41 16.95 -11.43
N TRP A 84 -3.94 18.06 -10.85
CA TRP A 84 -3.09 18.03 -9.67
C TRP A 84 -3.84 17.52 -8.44
N ALA A 85 -5.11 17.90 -8.27
CA ALA A 85 -5.95 17.37 -7.20
C ALA A 85 -6.14 15.86 -7.30
N VAL A 86 -6.37 15.34 -8.50
CA VAL A 86 -6.51 13.88 -8.73
C VAL A 86 -5.23 13.14 -8.40
N VAL A 87 -4.07 13.63 -8.89
CA VAL A 87 -2.77 13.02 -8.57
C VAL A 87 -2.51 13.06 -7.07
N THR A 88 -2.74 14.19 -6.40
CA THR A 88 -2.52 14.32 -4.96
C THR A 88 -3.37 13.33 -4.17
N ARG A 89 -4.64 13.17 -4.55
CA ARG A 89 -5.53 12.20 -3.92
C ARG A 89 -5.08 10.76 -4.17
N ALA A 90 -4.65 10.44 -5.39
CA ALA A 90 -4.14 9.11 -5.72
C ALA A 90 -2.89 8.76 -4.92
N VAL A 91 -1.93 9.69 -4.82
CA VAL A 91 -0.70 9.52 -4.01
C VAL A 91 -1.04 9.27 -2.54
N ALA A 92 -1.91 10.10 -1.95
CA ALA A 92 -2.31 9.94 -0.55
C ALA A 92 -2.97 8.57 -0.29
N LEU A 93 -3.84 8.11 -1.21
CA LEU A 93 -4.47 6.80 -1.09
C LEU A 93 -3.49 5.65 -1.30
N GLY A 94 -2.57 5.75 -2.26
CA GLY A 94 -1.59 4.72 -2.56
C GLY A 94 -0.61 4.50 -1.41
N ILE A 95 -0.10 5.60 -0.84
CA ILE A 95 0.81 5.57 0.32
C ILE A 95 0.12 5.01 1.57
N ALA A 96 -1.12 5.45 1.84
CA ALA A 96 -1.89 4.89 2.95
C ALA A 96 -2.19 3.40 2.73
N ALA A 97 -2.53 2.98 1.51
CA ALA A 97 -2.77 1.59 1.20
C ALA A 97 -1.53 0.72 1.39
N GLU A 98 -0.34 1.22 1.06
CA GLU A 98 0.91 0.49 1.34
C GLU A 98 1.13 0.34 2.85
N ALA A 99 0.89 1.39 3.65
CA ALA A 99 0.93 1.30 5.12
C ALA A 99 -0.05 0.25 5.67
N HIS A 100 -1.24 0.16 5.09
CA HIS A 100 -2.21 -0.88 5.45
C HIS A 100 -1.77 -2.27 4.99
N ALA A 101 -1.19 -2.41 3.80
CA ALA A 101 -0.71 -3.69 3.28
C ALA A 101 0.36 -4.31 4.19
N ASP A 102 1.32 -3.52 4.64
CA ASP A 102 2.37 -3.98 5.56
C ASP A 102 1.80 -4.38 6.93
N ARG A 103 0.85 -3.59 7.45
CA ARG A 103 0.18 -3.89 8.73
C ARG A 103 -0.63 -5.17 8.63
N ASP A 104 -1.39 -5.30 7.55
CA ASP A 104 -2.37 -6.37 7.37
C ASP A 104 -1.76 -7.61 6.69
N MET A 105 -0.45 -7.58 6.40
CA MET A 105 0.27 -8.63 5.67
C MET A 105 -0.43 -9.02 4.35
N THR A 106 -1.01 -8.06 3.65
CA THR A 106 -1.74 -8.25 2.38
C THR A 106 -1.02 -7.58 1.22
N SER A 107 -1.54 -7.74 -0.01
CA SER A 107 -1.08 -6.93 -1.14
C SER A 107 -1.60 -5.49 -1.04
N GLN A 108 -0.89 -4.56 -1.68
CA GLN A 108 -1.32 -3.16 -1.80
C GLN A 108 -2.69 -3.03 -2.49
N ASP A 109 -2.96 -3.81 -3.53
CA ASP A 109 -4.25 -3.72 -4.27
C ASP A 109 -5.44 -4.14 -3.41
N GLU A 110 -5.29 -5.17 -2.56
CA GLU A 110 -6.30 -5.53 -1.57
C GLU A 110 -6.43 -4.43 -0.51
N ALA A 111 -5.31 -3.92 0.01
CA ALA A 111 -5.30 -2.86 1.02
C ALA A 111 -5.87 -1.52 0.49
N ARG A 112 -5.87 -1.26 -0.82
CA ARG A 112 -6.53 -0.08 -1.42
C ARG A 112 -8.05 -0.12 -1.27
N ARG A 113 -8.65 -1.29 -1.07
CA ARG A 113 -10.10 -1.48 -0.99
C ARG A 113 -10.49 -1.62 0.48
N PRO A 114 -11.12 -0.61 1.11
CA PRO A 114 -11.45 -0.68 2.54
C PRO A 114 -12.29 -1.90 2.93
N SER A 115 -13.14 -2.39 2.02
CA SER A 115 -13.97 -3.59 2.22
C SER A 115 -13.21 -4.91 2.20
N LYS A 116 -11.93 -4.90 1.81
CA LYS A 116 -11.05 -6.07 1.76
C LYS A 116 -10.04 -6.12 2.89
N ARG A 117 -9.99 -5.07 3.71
CA ARG A 117 -9.09 -5.01 4.87
C ARG A 117 -9.63 -5.90 5.99
N PRO A 118 -8.77 -6.69 6.66
CA PRO A 118 -9.17 -7.42 7.86
C PRO A 118 -9.73 -6.49 8.94
N ASN A 119 -10.68 -6.98 9.74
CA ASN A 119 -11.19 -6.23 10.89
C ASN A 119 -10.20 -6.23 12.06
N GLU A 120 -9.37 -7.27 12.16
CA GLU A 120 -8.38 -7.48 13.21
C GLU A 120 -6.99 -7.56 12.59
N GLU A 121 -6.00 -7.03 13.31
CA GLU A 121 -4.62 -7.06 12.86
C GLU A 121 -4.10 -8.50 12.85
N PRO A 122 -3.44 -8.93 11.75
CA PRO A 122 -2.90 -10.28 11.66
C PRO A 122 -1.91 -10.56 12.79
N VAL A 123 -2.16 -11.66 13.49
CA VAL A 123 -1.28 -12.11 14.56
C VAL A 123 -0.20 -13.02 13.99
N ARG A 124 1.06 -12.77 14.33
CA ARG A 124 2.17 -13.67 13.96
C ARG A 124 2.05 -15.00 14.70
N ALA A 125 2.44 -16.08 14.02
CA ALA A 125 2.64 -17.37 14.68
C ALA A 125 3.61 -17.17 15.86
N GLY A 126 3.17 -17.57 17.06
CA GLY A 126 3.93 -17.44 18.29
C GLY A 126 3.75 -16.13 19.09
N HIS A 127 2.97 -15.16 18.58
CA HIS A 127 2.68 -13.90 19.30
C HIS A 127 2.00 -14.11 20.67
N TYR A 128 1.38 -15.27 20.88
CA TYR A 128 0.75 -15.67 22.15
C TYR A 128 1.49 -16.81 22.86
N GLU A 129 2.79 -17.03 22.63
CA GLU A 129 3.54 -18.12 23.29
C GLU A 129 3.59 -18.00 24.82
N GLU A 130 3.41 -16.79 25.37
CA GLU A 130 3.33 -16.55 26.81
C GLU A 130 2.01 -17.07 27.44
N PHE A 131 0.96 -17.31 26.63
CA PHE A 131 -0.34 -17.73 27.13
C PHE A 131 -0.48 -19.24 27.37
N PHE A 132 0.44 -20.08 26.87
CA PHE A 132 0.28 -21.53 27.03
C PHE A 132 0.39 -22.00 28.48
N TYR A 133 1.14 -21.29 29.32
CA TYR A 133 1.28 -21.61 30.74
C TYR A 133 0.35 -20.77 31.64
N ASP A 134 -0.08 -19.60 31.18
CA ASP A 134 -0.87 -18.65 31.98
C ASP A 134 -2.39 -18.80 31.81
N VAL A 135 -2.88 -19.55 30.80
CA VAL A 135 -4.32 -19.73 30.53
C VAL A 135 -4.99 -20.78 31.44
N HIS A 136 -4.24 -21.56 32.23
CA HIS A 136 -4.87 -22.46 33.20
C HIS A 136 -4.06 -22.64 34.49
N PRO A 137 -4.56 -22.20 35.66
CA PRO A 137 -3.95 -22.52 36.96
C PRO A 137 -3.96 -24.02 37.31
N HIS A 138 -4.47 -24.89 36.43
CA HIS A 138 -4.55 -26.35 36.62
C HIS A 138 -3.70 -27.16 35.61
N ALA A 139 -2.91 -26.52 34.72
CA ALA A 139 -2.04 -27.26 33.80
C ALA A 139 -1.01 -28.13 34.55
N THR A 140 -0.61 -27.70 35.75
CA THR A 140 0.29 -28.43 36.65
C THR A 140 -0.34 -29.67 37.28
N GLU A 141 -1.68 -29.79 37.32
CA GLU A 141 -2.37 -30.94 37.92
C GLU A 141 -2.30 -32.18 37.01
N LEU A 142 -2.07 -32.01 35.71
CA LEU A 142 -1.90 -33.13 34.77
C LEU A 142 -0.57 -33.88 34.91
N VAL A 143 0.37 -33.37 35.72
CA VAL A 143 1.63 -34.04 36.06
C VAL A 143 1.53 -34.83 37.38
N GLY A 144 0.41 -34.71 38.11
CA GLY A 144 0.22 -35.29 39.43
C GLY A 144 -0.65 -36.56 39.45
N GLY A 145 -0.31 -37.58 38.68
CA GLY A 145 -1.13 -38.80 38.60
C GLY A 145 -0.44 -40.02 38.03
N ALA A 146 0.84 -40.23 38.36
CA ALA A 146 1.53 -41.49 38.05
C ALA A 146 0.95 -42.60 38.94
N GLY A 147 -0.16 -43.18 38.49
CA GLY A 147 -0.87 -44.23 39.19
C GLY A 147 -1.73 -45.08 38.27
N ARG A 148 -1.07 -46.05 37.62
CA ARG A 148 -1.61 -47.36 37.21
C ARG A 148 -2.39 -47.44 35.89
N ASP A 149 -1.66 -47.95 34.89
CA ASP A 149 -2.03 -48.91 33.85
C ASP A 149 -3.55 -49.16 33.61
N ASP A 150 -4.08 -48.68 32.48
CA ASP A 150 -4.91 -49.51 31.60
C ASP A 150 -5.03 -48.90 30.18
N ASP A 151 -5.25 -49.80 29.23
CA ASP A 151 -5.24 -49.75 27.78
C ASP A 151 -6.07 -48.62 27.09
N GLY A 152 -5.56 -48.09 25.98
CA GLY A 152 -6.39 -47.49 24.93
C GLY A 152 -6.58 -45.96 24.83
N SER A 153 -5.78 -45.10 25.47
CA SER A 153 -5.99 -43.63 25.37
C SER A 153 -4.97 -42.93 24.48
N ALA A 154 -5.29 -42.81 23.19
CA ALA A 154 -4.76 -41.75 22.32
C ALA A 154 -5.41 -40.38 22.60
N ASP A 155 -6.04 -40.19 23.76
CA ASP A 155 -7.04 -39.14 23.99
C ASP A 155 -6.59 -37.84 24.69
N PRO A 156 -5.34 -37.66 25.18
CA PRO A 156 -4.91 -36.32 25.62
C PRO A 156 -4.40 -35.45 24.46
N VAL A 157 -3.77 -36.07 23.46
CA VAL A 157 -3.10 -35.34 22.35
C VAL A 157 -4.13 -34.86 21.32
N ILE A 158 -5.20 -35.62 21.11
CA ILE A 158 -6.28 -35.27 20.17
C ILE A 158 -7.09 -34.06 20.68
N ARG A 159 -7.26 -33.92 22.00
CA ARG A 159 -8.03 -32.80 22.57
C ARG A 159 -7.29 -31.45 22.49
N THR A 160 -5.97 -31.46 22.56
CA THR A 160 -5.13 -30.24 22.40
C THR A 160 -5.11 -29.73 20.96
N VAL A 161 -5.24 -30.62 19.96
CA VAL A 161 -5.32 -30.22 18.54
C VAL A 161 -6.69 -29.60 18.21
N CYS A 162 -7.77 -29.97 18.90
CA CYS A 162 -9.11 -29.43 18.63
C CYS A 162 -9.29 -27.94 18.96
N VAL A 163 -8.45 -27.35 19.82
CA VAL A 163 -8.54 -25.91 20.12
C VAL A 163 -8.03 -25.06 18.94
N PHE A 164 -7.20 -25.61 18.06
CA PHE A 164 -6.71 -24.90 16.87
C PHE A 164 -7.60 -25.03 15.63
N LEU A 165 -8.65 -25.86 15.65
CA LEU A 165 -9.52 -26.08 14.49
C LEU A 165 -10.86 -25.33 14.52
N VAL A 166 -11.14 -24.53 15.55
CA VAL A 166 -12.42 -23.81 15.71
C VAL A 166 -12.34 -22.30 15.42
N VAL A 167 -11.16 -21.76 15.09
CA VAL A 167 -10.99 -20.34 14.67
C VAL A 167 -10.68 -20.23 13.17
N ALA A 168 -11.24 -21.13 12.37
CA ALA A 168 -11.33 -20.99 10.92
C ALA A 168 -12.73 -21.43 10.47
N GLY A 169 -13.70 -20.52 10.67
CA GLY A 169 -15.07 -20.60 10.19
C GLY A 169 -15.67 -19.21 10.14
#